data_AF-A0A924XBP4-F1
#
_entry.id   AF-A0A924XBP4-F1
#
_cell.length_a   1.000
_cell.length_b   1.000
_cell.length_c   1.000
_cell.angle_alpha   90.00
_cell.angle_beta   90.00
_cell.angle_gamma   90.00
#
_symmetry.space_group_name_H-M   'P 1'
#
loop_
_entity.id
_entity.type
_entity.pdbx_description
1 polymer ?
#
loop_
_entity_poly.entity_id
_entity_poly.type
_entity_poly.pdbx_seq_one_letter_code
_entity_poly.pdbx_strand_id
1 'polypeptide(L)'
;MERALVSLFVITLFVASFVAGHFIWPGPANAKADKRHSRYACPTPTNDAVRTADGEPIDPAHPEGGVRPAPTLDAIKTACKNAIEHPDDRELLNKIYTTTEDLGDGMHEPLLVFLSGLPMNLTTNHQIQEIVIVRWTELDPAAAARFALKIQPAGFQRDMLQRLLSTWADHDAASAKAFLATIPDEQLRSFLTQNILQELTRENPQGALKLALGLPPGMVSNALGQVFSAWASDDAREALDAAGKLAPGATKQSVLGSVLADWAREEPEAAMNWLTSEDRGLGPYLFQVFVTVA
;
A
#
# COMPACT_ATOMS: atom_id res chain seq x y z
N MET A 1 5.53 39.61 -55.19
CA MET A 1 5.14 38.24 -55.61
C MET A 1 5.99 37.31 -54.75
N GLU A 2 5.52 36.46 -53.84
CA GLU A 2 4.23 35.89 -53.49
C GLU A 2 4.37 35.29 -52.06
N ARG A 3 3.28 35.33 -51.25
CA ARG A 3 2.78 34.30 -50.29
C ARG A 3 3.65 33.91 -49.06
N ALA A 4 3.21 34.17 -47.83
CA ALA A 4 2.27 33.40 -46.97
C ALA A 4 2.93 32.14 -46.32
N LEU A 5 3.17 32.11 -45.00
CA LEU A 5 2.32 31.57 -43.89
C LEU A 5 2.34 30.03 -43.71
N VAL A 6 2.46 29.60 -42.45
CA VAL A 6 2.00 28.33 -41.79
C VAL A 6 3.03 27.25 -41.37
N SER A 7 2.93 26.94 -40.06
CA SER A 7 3.31 25.80 -39.20
C SER A 7 3.78 24.46 -39.79
N LEU A 8 4.66 23.76 -39.04
CA LEU A 8 4.49 22.32 -38.80
C LEU A 8 5.19 21.80 -37.53
N PHE A 9 4.43 20.98 -36.79
CA PHE A 9 4.81 20.02 -35.75
C PHE A 9 6.03 19.16 -36.12
N VAL A 10 6.84 18.78 -35.12
CA VAL A 10 7.63 17.54 -35.17
C VAL A 10 7.38 16.73 -33.91
N ILE A 11 6.72 15.59 -34.14
CA ILE A 11 6.46 14.48 -33.23
C ILE A 11 7.71 13.60 -33.20
N THR A 12 8.16 13.18 -32.02
CA THR A 12 9.04 12.01 -31.89
C THR A 12 8.45 10.99 -30.93
N LEU A 13 7.98 9.89 -31.53
CA LEU A 13 7.62 8.61 -30.92
C LEU A 13 8.83 7.98 -30.21
N PHE A 14 8.63 7.37 -29.05
CA PHE A 14 9.41 6.21 -28.64
C PHE A 14 8.54 5.09 -28.09
N VAL A 15 8.86 3.91 -28.58
CA VAL A 15 8.09 2.67 -28.70
C VAL A 15 7.97 1.91 -27.38
N ALA A 16 6.77 1.38 -27.14
CA ALA A 16 6.49 0.36 -26.12
C ALA A 16 7.18 -0.97 -26.45
N SER A 17 7.76 -1.63 -25.45
CA SER A 17 8.09 -3.06 -25.52
C SER A 17 7.62 -3.74 -24.24
N PHE A 18 6.57 -4.52 -24.44
CA PHE A 18 5.87 -5.38 -23.51
C PHE A 18 6.57 -6.75 -23.56
N VAL A 19 7.09 -7.25 -22.44
CA VAL A 19 7.47 -8.67 -22.30
C VAL A 19 6.50 -9.29 -21.31
N ALA A 20 5.61 -10.12 -21.85
CA ALA A 20 4.68 -10.93 -21.10
C ALA A 20 5.44 -12.03 -20.33
N GLY A 21 5.24 -12.06 -19.00
CA GLY A 21 5.50 -13.22 -18.15
C GLY A 21 4.24 -13.53 -17.36
N HIS A 22 3.59 -14.64 -17.69
CA HIS A 22 2.42 -15.16 -16.99
C HIS A 22 2.75 -15.43 -15.51
N PHE A 23 2.23 -14.59 -14.61
CA PHE A 23 2.11 -14.91 -13.19
C PHE A 23 0.65 -15.33 -12.94
N ILE A 24 0.40 -16.63 -12.99
CA ILE A 24 -0.90 -17.21 -12.61
C ILE A 24 -0.93 -17.27 -11.09
N TRP A 25 -1.63 -16.31 -10.49
CA TRP A 25 -1.97 -16.28 -9.07
C TRP A 25 -3.18 -17.20 -8.81
N PRO A 26 -3.08 -18.28 -8.02
CA PRO A 26 -4.27 -19.02 -7.62
C PRO A 26 -4.99 -18.23 -6.51
N GLY A 27 -6.22 -17.80 -6.80
CA GLY A 27 -7.08 -17.10 -5.84
C GLY A 27 -7.38 -17.94 -4.59
N PRO A 28 -7.72 -17.31 -3.46
CA PRO A 28 -7.91 -18.01 -2.20
C PRO A 28 -9.15 -18.89 -2.24
N ALA A 29 -8.95 -20.20 -2.12
CA ALA A 29 -10.00 -21.13 -1.76
C ALA A 29 -10.46 -20.84 -0.33
N ASN A 30 -11.78 -20.69 -0.15
CA ASN A 30 -12.45 -20.56 1.13
C ASN A 30 -11.99 -21.63 2.15
N ALA A 31 -11.11 -21.25 3.08
CA ALA A 31 -10.76 -22.05 4.24
C ALA A 31 -11.30 -21.37 5.50
N LYS A 32 -12.29 -22.03 6.11
CA LYS A 32 -12.90 -21.65 7.38
C LYS A 32 -11.82 -21.43 8.45
N ALA A 33 -12.02 -20.40 9.26
CA ALA A 33 -11.22 -20.07 10.44
C ALA A 33 -10.90 -21.32 11.30
N ASP A 34 -9.63 -21.71 11.37
CA ASP A 34 -9.13 -22.65 12.38
C ASP A 34 -8.33 -21.86 13.42
N LYS A 35 -8.86 -21.81 14.64
CA LYS A 35 -8.27 -21.15 15.79
C LYS A 35 -7.02 -21.93 16.21
N ARG A 36 -5.82 -21.43 15.94
CA ARG A 36 -4.58 -21.88 16.60
C ARG A 36 -3.80 -20.71 17.19
N HIS A 37 -4.37 -20.15 18.25
CA HIS A 37 -3.54 -19.59 19.32
C HIS A 37 -2.99 -20.75 20.17
N SER A 38 -1.80 -20.51 20.76
CA SER A 38 -1.09 -21.37 21.72
C SER A 38 -0.04 -22.32 21.11
N ARG A 39 1.18 -21.81 20.96
CA ARG A 39 2.42 -22.62 21.06
C ARG A 39 3.52 -21.82 21.76
N TYR A 40 3.29 -21.46 23.01
CA TYR A 40 4.37 -21.19 23.98
C TYR A 40 3.95 -21.77 25.33
N ALA A 41 4.15 -23.07 25.49
CA ALA A 41 4.13 -23.74 26.78
C ALA A 41 5.56 -24.18 27.11
N CYS A 42 6.04 -23.76 28.27
CA CYS A 42 7.36 -24.09 28.82
C CYS A 42 7.41 -25.57 29.25
N PRO A 43 8.51 -26.33 29.04
CA PRO A 43 8.64 -27.63 29.66
C PRO A 43 9.46 -27.56 30.95
N THR A 44 8.88 -28.04 32.05
CA THR A 44 9.62 -28.50 33.24
C THR A 44 10.26 -29.87 32.98
N PRO A 45 11.40 -30.21 33.61
CA PRO A 45 12.07 -31.48 33.36
C PRO A 45 11.48 -32.58 34.27
N THR A 46 10.92 -33.63 33.67
CA THR A 46 10.71 -34.91 34.36
C THR A 46 11.58 -35.97 33.69
N ASN A 47 12.49 -36.48 34.50
CA ASN A 47 13.49 -37.48 34.18
C ASN A 47 12.80 -38.87 34.21
N ASP A 48 12.43 -39.41 33.05
CA ASP A 48 12.04 -40.82 32.90
C ASP A 48 12.68 -41.40 31.65
N ALA A 49 13.43 -42.49 31.85
CA ALA A 49 14.27 -43.14 30.86
C ALA A 49 13.45 -43.80 29.73
N VAL A 50 13.84 -43.54 28.48
CA VAL A 50 13.32 -44.25 27.30
C VAL A 50 13.99 -45.62 27.20
N ARG A 51 13.19 -46.69 27.08
CA ARG A 51 13.64 -48.02 26.68
C ARG A 51 12.66 -48.59 25.66
N THR A 52 13.15 -49.01 24.49
CA THR A 52 12.39 -49.79 23.50
C THR A 52 12.31 -51.26 23.92
N ALA A 53 11.33 -51.98 23.37
CA ALA A 53 10.99 -53.36 23.77
C ALA A 53 12.07 -54.42 23.45
N ASP A 54 13.07 -54.11 22.64
CA ASP A 54 14.01 -55.12 22.10
C ASP A 54 15.49 -54.93 22.49
N GLY A 55 15.81 -53.99 23.39
CA GLY A 55 17.12 -53.97 24.07
C GLY A 55 18.35 -53.61 23.21
N GLU A 56 18.18 -53.01 22.03
CA GLU A 56 19.29 -52.59 21.17
C GLU A 56 19.61 -51.08 21.33
N PRO A 57 20.89 -50.64 21.27
CA PRO A 57 21.26 -49.24 21.48
C PRO A 57 20.80 -48.34 20.32
N ILE A 58 20.20 -47.20 20.64
CA ILE A 58 19.85 -46.18 19.65
C ILE A 58 21.14 -45.48 19.19
N ASP A 59 21.52 -45.67 17.93
CA ASP A 59 22.61 -44.94 17.27
C ASP A 59 22.16 -43.48 17.05
N PRO A 60 22.83 -42.46 17.62
CA PRO A 60 22.40 -41.07 17.55
C PRO A 60 22.72 -40.38 16.21
N ALA A 61 23.17 -41.11 15.18
CA ALA A 61 23.60 -40.55 13.90
C ALA A 61 22.58 -40.70 12.77
N HIS A 62 21.37 -40.14 12.94
CA HIS A 62 20.52 -39.79 11.79
C HIS A 62 20.16 -38.30 11.84
N PRO A 63 20.47 -37.51 10.80
CA PRO A 63 20.16 -36.09 10.79
C PRO A 63 18.66 -35.93 10.58
N GLU A 64 17.94 -35.57 11.63
CA GLU A 64 16.62 -34.98 11.49
C GLU A 64 16.72 -33.80 10.52
N GLY A 65 15.78 -33.73 9.57
CA GLY A 65 15.73 -32.68 8.55
C GLY A 65 15.91 -31.31 9.17
N GLY A 66 17.08 -30.72 8.97
CA GLY A 66 17.51 -29.51 9.65
C GLY A 66 16.63 -28.34 9.26
N VAL A 67 15.73 -27.95 10.16
CA VAL A 67 15.17 -26.59 10.17
C VAL A 67 16.37 -25.66 10.28
N ARG A 68 16.67 -24.88 9.23
CA ARG A 68 17.74 -23.88 9.27
C ARG A 68 17.48 -23.00 10.50
N PRO A 69 18.46 -22.85 11.42
CA PRO A 69 18.25 -22.03 12.61
C PRO A 69 17.90 -20.61 12.17
N ALA A 70 16.88 -20.03 12.81
CA ALA A 70 16.46 -18.66 12.52
C ALA A 70 17.66 -17.71 12.65
N PRO A 71 17.85 -16.77 11.72
CA PRO A 71 18.98 -15.86 11.74
C PRO A 71 18.97 -15.01 13.03
N THR A 72 20.13 -14.86 13.66
CA THR A 72 20.27 -13.99 14.83
C THR A 72 20.34 -12.52 14.41
N LEU A 73 19.86 -11.60 15.25
CA LEU A 73 19.92 -10.16 14.97
C LEU A 73 21.37 -9.69 14.65
N ASP A 74 22.39 -10.21 15.33
CA ASP A 74 23.78 -9.83 15.08
C ASP A 74 24.31 -10.33 13.74
N ALA A 75 23.88 -11.52 13.29
CA ALA A 75 24.20 -12.02 11.96
C ALA A 75 23.56 -11.14 10.88
N ILE A 76 22.30 -10.71 11.08
CA ILE A 76 21.59 -9.82 10.15
C ILE A 76 22.27 -8.45 10.10
N LYS A 77 22.59 -7.85 11.25
CA LYS A 77 23.32 -6.57 11.31
C LYS A 77 24.64 -6.63 10.56
N THR A 78 25.38 -7.73 10.71
CA THR A 78 26.65 -7.94 10.00
C THR A 78 26.43 -8.07 8.50
N ALA A 79 25.42 -8.84 8.07
CA ALA A 79 25.06 -8.95 6.66
C ALA A 79 24.67 -7.60 6.05
N CYS A 80 23.84 -6.81 6.74
CA CYS A 80 23.46 -5.47 6.30
C CYS A 80 24.66 -4.55 6.17
N LYS A 81 25.57 -4.57 7.16
CA LYS A 81 26.80 -3.77 7.10
C LYS A 81 27.65 -4.15 5.88
N ASN A 82 27.84 -5.45 5.65
CA ASN A 82 28.60 -5.93 4.49
C ASN A 82 27.94 -5.49 3.17
N ALA A 83 26.61 -5.51 3.08
CA ALA A 83 25.85 -5.07 1.90
C ALA A 83 26.04 -3.57 1.63
N ILE A 84 26.04 -2.75 2.69
CA ILE A 84 26.28 -1.30 2.61
C ILE A 84 27.71 -1.01 2.14
N GLU A 85 28.68 -1.83 2.53
CA GLU A 85 30.08 -1.73 2.09
C GLU A 85 30.30 -2.19 0.63
N HIS A 86 29.43 -3.06 0.11
CA HIS A 86 29.53 -3.64 -1.24
C HIS A 86 28.23 -3.48 -2.04
N PRO A 87 27.84 -2.24 -2.39
CA PRO A 87 26.52 -1.95 -2.98
C PRO A 87 26.28 -2.57 -4.37
N ASP A 88 27.34 -2.89 -5.10
CA ASP A 88 27.25 -3.51 -6.43
C ASP A 88 27.00 -5.03 -6.35
N ASP A 89 27.10 -5.63 -5.16
CA ASP A 89 26.87 -7.06 -4.95
C ASP A 89 25.37 -7.37 -4.85
N ARG A 90 24.79 -7.72 -6.01
CA ARG A 90 23.37 -8.09 -6.13
C ARG A 90 22.99 -9.33 -5.34
N GLU A 91 23.92 -10.29 -5.18
CA GLU A 91 23.63 -11.51 -4.45
C GLU A 91 23.48 -11.19 -2.95
N LEU A 92 24.36 -10.33 -2.44
CA LEU A 92 24.32 -9.87 -1.07
C LEU A 92 23.05 -9.07 -0.77
N LEU A 93 22.63 -8.17 -1.67
CA LEU A 93 21.36 -7.44 -1.54
C LEU A 93 20.16 -8.41 -1.53
N ASN A 94 20.06 -9.33 -2.50
CA ASN A 94 19.00 -10.34 -2.55
C ASN A 94 18.94 -11.21 -1.29
N LYS A 95 20.10 -11.52 -0.70
CA LYS A 95 20.18 -12.23 0.57
C LYS A 95 19.62 -11.39 1.72
N ILE A 96 19.80 -10.07 1.73
CA ILE A 96 19.15 -9.20 2.71
C ILE A 96 17.63 -9.26 2.55
N TYR A 97 17.10 -9.09 1.33
CA TYR A 97 15.65 -9.19 1.08
C TYR A 97 15.04 -10.48 1.67
N THR A 98 15.63 -11.64 1.32
CA THR A 98 15.14 -12.93 1.83
C THR A 98 15.33 -13.09 3.34
N THR A 99 16.44 -12.62 3.91
CA THR A 99 16.66 -12.71 5.36
C THR A 99 15.73 -11.79 6.14
N THR A 100 15.33 -10.65 5.55
CA THR A 100 14.37 -9.74 6.17
C THR A 100 12.95 -10.31 6.17
N GLU A 101 12.60 -11.21 5.26
CA GLU A 101 11.30 -11.92 5.29
C GLU A 101 11.15 -12.82 6.52
N ASP A 102 12.26 -13.42 6.96
CA ASP A 102 12.37 -14.32 8.11
C ASP A 102 12.66 -13.60 9.44
N LEU A 103 12.60 -12.26 9.47
CA LEU A 103 12.80 -11.48 10.70
C LEU A 103 11.72 -11.83 11.72
N GLY A 104 12.15 -12.37 12.86
CA GLY A 104 11.25 -12.62 13.99
C GLY A 104 10.66 -11.35 14.58
N ASP A 105 9.51 -11.50 15.24
CA ASP A 105 8.84 -10.42 15.96
C ASP A 105 9.82 -9.68 16.90
N GLY A 106 9.79 -8.35 16.85
CA GLY A 106 10.65 -7.50 17.68
C GLY A 106 12.09 -7.29 17.18
N MET A 107 12.53 -7.92 16.09
CA MET A 107 13.86 -7.68 15.51
C MET A 107 13.94 -6.44 14.59
N HIS A 108 12.79 -5.99 14.08
CA HIS A 108 12.69 -4.87 13.13
C HIS A 108 13.19 -3.53 13.70
N GLU A 109 12.68 -3.10 14.87
CA GLU A 109 13.10 -1.83 15.49
C GLU A 109 14.59 -1.82 15.86
N PRO A 110 15.15 -2.82 16.56
CA PRO A 110 16.59 -2.85 16.86
C PRO A 110 17.49 -2.86 15.61
N LEU A 111 17.05 -3.53 14.54
CA LEU A 111 17.77 -3.52 13.27
C LEU A 111 17.73 -2.13 12.62
N LEU A 112 16.56 -1.49 12.57
CA LEU A 112 16.42 -0.16 12.01
C LEU A 112 17.18 0.90 12.82
N VAL A 113 17.17 0.83 14.16
CA VAL A 113 18.01 1.70 15.01
C VAL A 113 19.49 1.53 14.68
N PHE A 114 19.95 0.30 14.48
CA PHE A 114 21.33 0.04 14.06
C PHE A 114 21.63 0.65 12.70
N LEU A 115 20.76 0.43 11.71
CA LEU A 115 20.91 0.96 10.34
C LEU A 115 20.94 2.50 10.31
N SER A 116 20.07 3.17 11.08
CA SER A 116 20.05 4.63 11.18
C SER A 116 21.32 5.22 11.81
N GLY A 117 22.10 4.43 12.55
CA GLY A 117 23.37 4.85 13.15
C GLY A 117 24.59 4.73 12.21
N LEU A 118 24.44 4.15 11.03
CA LEU A 118 25.57 3.92 10.11
C LEU A 118 25.84 5.16 9.22
N PRO A 119 27.06 5.74 9.27
CA PRO A 119 27.38 6.99 8.55
C PRO A 119 27.74 6.81 7.07
N MET A 120 27.74 5.59 6.53
CA MET A 120 28.26 5.27 5.18
C MET A 120 27.16 4.83 4.22
N ASN A 121 27.34 5.15 2.93
CA ASN A 121 26.51 4.72 1.78
C ASN A 121 24.99 4.83 2.07
N LEU A 122 24.53 6.07 2.22
CA LEU A 122 23.15 6.41 2.55
C LEU A 122 22.15 5.81 1.56
N THR A 123 22.48 5.71 0.27
CA THR A 123 21.58 5.13 -0.73
C THR A 123 21.26 3.66 -0.42
N THR A 124 22.29 2.84 -0.25
CA THR A 124 22.10 1.40 0.02
C THR A 124 21.53 1.17 1.41
N ASN A 125 21.94 1.98 2.38
CA ASN A 125 21.38 1.93 3.72
C ASN A 125 19.88 2.29 3.73
N HIS A 126 19.47 3.35 3.03
CA HIS A 126 18.05 3.74 2.90
C HIS A 126 17.24 2.66 2.19
N GLN A 127 17.80 2.02 1.15
CA GLN A 127 17.15 0.88 0.50
C GLN A 127 16.93 -0.27 1.48
N ILE A 128 17.93 -0.64 2.26
CA ILE A 128 17.78 -1.70 3.28
C ILE A 128 16.74 -1.31 4.35
N GLN A 129 16.74 -0.05 4.80
CA GLN A 129 15.73 0.44 5.74
C GLN A 129 14.33 0.39 5.15
N GLU A 130 14.16 0.74 3.87
CA GLU A 130 12.87 0.64 3.16
C GLU A 130 12.35 -0.80 3.15
N ILE A 131 13.20 -1.77 2.80
CA ILE A 131 12.82 -3.19 2.79
C ILE A 131 12.33 -3.64 4.16
N VAL A 132 13.11 -3.34 5.21
CA VAL A 132 12.79 -3.75 6.58
C VAL A 132 11.49 -3.09 7.05
N ILE A 133 11.26 -1.81 6.71
CA ILE A 133 10.05 -1.10 7.12
C ILE A 133 8.82 -1.60 6.37
N VAL A 134 8.92 -1.82 5.05
CA VAL A 134 7.82 -2.38 4.27
C VAL A 134 7.45 -3.76 4.81
N ARG A 135 8.43 -4.62 5.08
CA ARG A 135 8.17 -5.93 5.71
C ARG A 135 7.55 -5.80 7.09
N TRP A 136 8.05 -4.88 7.92
CA TRP A 136 7.47 -4.63 9.23
C TRP A 136 6.02 -4.12 9.13
N THR A 137 5.69 -3.37 8.07
CA THR A 137 4.33 -2.85 7.83
C THR A 137 3.32 -3.98 7.61
N GLU A 138 3.72 -5.07 6.96
CA GLU A 138 2.85 -6.24 6.76
C GLU A 138 2.53 -6.97 8.07
N LEU A 139 3.44 -6.91 9.05
CA LEU A 139 3.32 -7.59 10.34
C LEU A 139 2.66 -6.72 11.42
N ASP A 140 3.13 -5.47 11.54
CA ASP A 140 2.65 -4.48 12.50
C ASP A 140 2.79 -3.06 11.91
N PRO A 141 1.80 -2.62 11.12
CA PRO A 141 1.85 -1.32 10.45
C PRO A 141 1.86 -0.15 11.43
N ALA A 142 1.25 -0.30 12.61
CA ALA A 142 1.22 0.75 13.61
C ALA A 142 2.60 0.97 14.25
N ALA A 143 3.33 -0.11 14.57
CA ALA A 143 4.67 0.01 15.11
C ALA A 143 5.66 0.53 14.07
N ALA A 144 5.59 0.04 12.83
CA ALA A 144 6.40 0.53 11.72
C ALA A 144 6.18 2.03 11.46
N ALA A 145 4.93 2.50 11.47
CA ALA A 145 4.60 3.92 11.28
C ALA A 145 5.14 4.81 12.42
N ARG A 146 5.03 4.34 13.68
CA ARG A 146 5.60 5.05 14.85
C ARG A 146 7.11 5.15 14.78
N PHE A 147 7.78 4.15 14.23
CA PHE A 147 9.22 4.21 13.99
C PHE A 147 9.54 5.22 12.87
N ALA A 148 8.81 5.18 11.76
CA ALA A 148 9.02 6.09 10.63
C ALA A 148 8.89 7.58 11.02
N LEU A 149 8.05 7.92 12.01
CA LEU A 149 7.97 9.26 12.60
C LEU A 149 9.26 9.75 13.29
N LYS A 150 10.24 8.88 13.53
CA LYS A 150 11.53 9.22 14.16
C LYS A 150 12.69 9.29 13.15
N ILE A 151 12.47 8.83 11.91
CA ILE A 151 13.52 8.75 10.87
C ILE A 151 14.02 10.14 10.50
N GLN A 152 15.32 10.23 10.24
CA GLN A 152 15.97 11.40 9.66
C GLN A 152 16.84 11.00 8.47
N PRO A 153 16.99 11.87 7.45
CA PRO A 153 16.44 13.24 7.37
C PRO A 153 14.94 13.28 7.01
N ALA A 154 14.30 14.43 7.26
CA ALA A 154 12.86 14.66 7.04
C ALA A 154 12.36 14.37 5.60
N GLY A 155 13.24 14.36 4.59
CA GLY A 155 12.90 13.91 3.24
C GLY A 155 12.62 12.41 3.21
N PHE A 156 13.60 11.61 3.63
CA PHE A 156 13.49 10.16 3.69
C PHE A 156 12.37 9.69 4.62
N GLN A 157 12.15 10.40 5.73
CA GLN A 157 10.99 10.18 6.60
C GLN A 157 9.66 10.30 5.86
N ARG A 158 9.48 11.36 5.07
CA ARG A 158 8.23 11.62 4.34
C ARG A 158 7.98 10.52 3.31
N ASP A 159 9.00 10.15 2.56
CA ASP A 159 8.91 9.09 1.56
C ASP A 159 8.52 7.75 2.20
N MET A 160 9.10 7.43 3.36
CA MET A 160 8.80 6.21 4.10
C MET A 160 7.38 6.19 4.65
N LEU A 161 6.96 7.29 5.30
CA LEU A 161 5.61 7.41 5.85
C LEU A 161 4.56 7.34 4.75
N GLN A 162 4.82 7.94 3.59
CA GLN A 162 3.90 7.87 2.45
C GLN A 162 3.68 6.42 2.02
N ARG A 163 4.76 5.70 1.68
CA ARG A 163 4.68 4.30 1.22
C ARG A 163 3.97 3.41 2.23
N LEU A 164 4.40 3.51 3.49
CA LEU A 164 3.82 2.72 4.59
C LEU A 164 2.33 2.97 4.72
N LEU A 165 1.93 4.23 4.76
CA LEU A 165 0.53 4.58 5.00
C LEU A 165 -0.36 4.27 3.80
N SER A 166 0.18 4.31 2.57
CA SER A 166 -0.54 3.85 1.38
C SER A 166 -0.79 2.35 1.43
N THR A 167 0.24 1.53 1.70
CA THR A 167 0.08 0.07 1.89
C THR A 167 -0.86 -0.25 3.06
N TRP A 168 -0.72 0.46 4.19
CA TRP A 168 -1.60 0.24 5.33
C TRP A 168 -3.05 0.62 5.00
N ALA A 169 -3.28 1.74 4.32
CA ALA A 169 -4.63 2.21 4.03
C ALA A 169 -5.33 1.36 2.95
N ASP A 170 -4.58 0.70 2.06
CA ASP A 170 -5.14 -0.25 1.10
C ASP A 170 -5.80 -1.45 1.80
N HIS A 171 -5.15 -1.97 2.85
CA HIS A 171 -5.67 -3.10 3.63
C HIS A 171 -6.62 -2.69 4.77
N ASP A 172 -6.33 -1.58 5.46
CA ASP A 172 -7.10 -1.08 6.61
C ASP A 172 -7.06 0.46 6.69
N ALA A 173 -7.85 1.10 5.82
CA ALA A 173 -8.05 2.55 5.78
C ALA A 173 -8.50 3.14 7.14
N ALA A 174 -9.22 2.39 7.98
CA ALA A 174 -9.71 2.89 9.26
C ALA A 174 -8.57 3.06 10.27
N SER A 175 -7.69 2.06 10.36
CA SER A 175 -6.51 2.12 11.22
C SER A 175 -5.47 3.11 10.71
N ALA A 176 -5.23 3.16 9.40
CA ALA A 176 -4.32 4.15 8.80
C ALA A 176 -4.80 5.60 9.06
N LYS A 177 -6.11 5.86 8.94
CA LYS A 177 -6.71 7.13 9.35
C LYS A 177 -6.49 7.43 10.83
N ALA A 178 -6.76 6.46 11.70
CA ALA A 178 -6.59 6.64 13.13
C ALA A 178 -5.14 7.01 13.46
N PHE A 179 -4.16 6.41 12.77
CA PHE A 179 -2.76 6.77 12.88
C PHE A 179 -2.47 8.18 12.37
N LEU A 180 -2.97 8.58 11.20
CA LEU A 180 -2.80 9.95 10.67
C LEU A 180 -3.25 11.00 11.71
N ALA A 181 -4.33 10.75 12.44
CA ALA A 181 -4.81 11.65 13.49
C ALA A 181 -3.86 11.77 14.69
N THR A 182 -2.94 10.81 14.88
CA THR A 182 -1.92 10.87 15.96
C THR A 182 -0.72 11.74 15.60
N ILE A 183 -0.53 12.10 14.33
CA ILE A 183 0.58 12.93 13.87
C ILE A 183 0.36 14.37 14.37
N PRO A 184 1.25 14.91 15.24
CA PRO A 184 1.08 16.26 15.81
C PRO A 184 1.34 17.36 14.79
N ASP A 185 2.30 17.14 13.88
CA ASP A 185 2.64 18.09 12.82
C ASP A 185 1.51 18.14 11.78
N GLU A 186 0.83 19.28 11.72
CA GLU A 186 -0.32 19.49 10.83
C GLU A 186 0.07 19.49 9.35
N GLN A 187 1.25 20.01 9.00
CA GLN A 187 1.71 20.08 7.62
C GLN A 187 2.03 18.67 7.10
N LEU A 188 2.77 17.89 7.89
CA LEU A 188 3.07 16.50 7.59
C LEU A 188 1.80 15.67 7.50
N ARG A 189 0.87 15.81 8.46
CA ARG A 189 -0.41 15.09 8.45
C ARG A 189 -1.23 15.41 7.20
N SER A 190 -1.33 16.69 6.84
CA SER A 190 -2.08 17.12 5.65
C SER A 190 -1.43 16.61 4.37
N PHE A 191 -0.10 16.69 4.27
CA PHE A 191 0.68 16.14 3.16
C PHE A 191 0.44 14.64 2.99
N LEU A 192 0.60 13.85 4.05
CA LEU A 192 0.41 12.40 4.00
C LEU A 192 -1.04 12.05 3.63
N THR A 193 -2.02 12.73 4.23
CA THR A 193 -3.45 12.51 3.93
C THR A 193 -3.75 12.72 2.44
N GLN A 194 -3.22 13.78 1.83
CA GLN A 194 -3.45 14.06 0.41
C GLN A 194 -2.77 13.03 -0.50
N ASN A 195 -1.53 12.63 -0.19
CA ASN A 195 -0.80 11.66 -1.01
C ASN A 195 -1.44 10.28 -0.97
N ILE A 196 -1.78 9.78 0.23
CA ILE A 196 -2.44 8.47 0.39
C ILE A 196 -3.77 8.47 -0.35
N LEU A 197 -4.53 9.58 -0.28
CA LEU A 197 -5.80 9.68 -0.98
C LEU A 197 -5.61 9.60 -2.51
N GLN A 198 -4.62 10.29 -3.06
CA GLN A 198 -4.32 10.22 -4.50
C GLN A 198 -3.86 8.84 -4.94
N GLU A 199 -2.98 8.21 -4.17
CA GLU A 199 -2.44 6.88 -4.47
C GLU A 199 -3.54 5.82 -4.42
N LEU A 200 -4.30 5.78 -3.31
CA LEU A 200 -5.45 4.89 -3.20
C LEU A 200 -6.50 5.15 -4.27
N THR A 201 -6.73 6.40 -4.70
CA THR A 201 -7.76 6.63 -5.73
C THR A 201 -7.44 5.92 -7.03
N ARG A 202 -6.15 5.81 -7.38
CA ARG A 202 -5.68 5.13 -8.59
C ARG A 202 -5.69 3.61 -8.46
N GLU A 203 -5.35 3.09 -7.29
CA GLU A 203 -5.19 1.65 -7.08
C GLU A 203 -6.44 0.96 -6.54
N ASN A 204 -7.17 1.65 -5.65
CA ASN A 204 -8.32 1.17 -4.89
C ASN A 204 -9.28 2.32 -4.55
N PRO A 205 -10.06 2.81 -5.54
CA PRO A 205 -10.93 3.98 -5.35
C PRO A 205 -11.98 3.78 -4.25
N GLN A 206 -12.39 2.54 -3.97
CA GLN A 206 -13.28 2.21 -2.86
C GLN A 206 -12.59 2.39 -1.50
N GLY A 207 -11.30 2.04 -1.39
CA GLY A 207 -10.46 2.33 -0.23
C GLY A 207 -10.29 3.84 -0.02
N ALA A 208 -10.00 4.57 -1.10
CA ALA A 208 -9.90 6.04 -1.08
C ALA A 208 -11.21 6.70 -0.63
N LEU A 209 -12.36 6.21 -1.11
CA LEU A 209 -13.68 6.68 -0.68
C LEU A 209 -13.91 6.47 0.81
N LYS A 210 -13.57 5.28 1.36
CA LYS A 210 -13.68 5.02 2.80
C LYS A 210 -12.78 5.95 3.62
N LEU A 211 -11.55 6.18 3.17
CA LEU A 211 -10.63 7.11 3.81
C LEU A 211 -11.18 8.54 3.79
N ALA A 212 -11.64 9.02 2.62
CA ALA A 212 -12.22 10.36 2.44
C ALA A 212 -13.43 10.62 3.35
N LEU A 213 -14.35 9.66 3.44
CA LEU A 213 -15.52 9.74 4.32
C LEU A 213 -15.14 9.75 5.81
N GLY A 214 -13.97 9.23 6.14
CA GLY A 214 -13.44 9.25 7.49
C GLY A 214 -12.74 10.55 7.88
N LEU A 215 -12.39 11.44 6.94
CA LEU A 215 -11.64 12.65 7.27
C LEU A 215 -12.46 13.63 8.15
N PRO A 216 -11.81 14.61 8.82
CA PRO A 216 -12.52 15.65 9.54
C PRO A 216 -13.56 16.34 8.64
N PRO A 217 -14.74 16.74 9.17
CA PRO A 217 -15.86 17.23 8.34
C PRO A 217 -15.50 18.32 7.33
N GLY A 218 -14.58 19.23 7.68
CA GLY A 218 -14.12 20.31 6.79
C GLY A 218 -13.28 19.84 5.59
N MET A 219 -12.80 18.60 5.59
CA MET A 219 -11.97 18.02 4.52
C MET A 219 -12.74 17.05 3.62
N VAL A 220 -13.85 16.49 4.10
CA VAL A 220 -14.58 15.41 3.40
C VAL A 220 -15.03 15.84 2.01
N SER A 221 -15.65 17.02 1.85
CA SER A 221 -16.17 17.44 0.55
C SER A 221 -15.08 17.59 -0.51
N ASN A 222 -13.93 18.14 -0.12
CA ASN A 222 -12.78 18.32 -1.03
C ASN A 222 -12.13 16.97 -1.36
N ALA A 223 -12.03 16.07 -0.39
CA ALA A 223 -11.50 14.73 -0.60
C ALA A 223 -12.38 13.91 -1.54
N LEU A 224 -13.71 13.94 -1.35
CA LEU A 224 -14.65 13.25 -2.23
C LEU A 224 -14.60 13.80 -3.66
N GLY A 225 -14.50 15.13 -3.82
CA GLY A 225 -14.34 15.73 -5.15
C GLY A 225 -13.10 15.18 -5.89
N GLN A 226 -11.96 15.08 -5.20
CA GLN A 226 -10.73 14.50 -5.77
C GLN A 226 -10.88 13.02 -6.09
N VAL A 227 -11.41 12.23 -5.15
CA VAL A 227 -11.58 10.78 -5.34
C VAL A 227 -12.48 10.51 -6.55
N PHE A 228 -13.65 11.14 -6.62
CA PHE A 228 -14.60 10.87 -7.69
C PHE A 228 -14.18 11.44 -9.04
N SER A 229 -13.47 12.57 -9.07
CA SER A 229 -12.93 13.11 -10.33
C SER A 229 -11.87 12.17 -10.93
N ALA A 230 -10.96 11.65 -10.12
CA ALA A 230 -9.94 10.70 -10.59
C ALA A 230 -10.49 9.29 -10.82
N TRP A 231 -11.48 8.83 -10.05
CA TRP A 231 -12.16 7.56 -10.37
C TRP A 231 -12.90 7.66 -11.71
N ALA A 232 -13.56 8.79 -11.97
CA ALA A 232 -14.32 8.99 -13.20
C ALA A 232 -13.47 9.04 -14.46
N SER A 233 -12.19 9.42 -14.37
CA SER A 233 -11.29 9.36 -15.53
C SER A 233 -10.99 7.95 -15.99
N ASP A 234 -11.12 6.96 -15.09
CA ASP A 234 -10.87 5.55 -15.39
C ASP A 234 -12.19 4.79 -15.64
N ASP A 235 -13.20 5.00 -14.79
CA ASP A 235 -14.55 4.45 -14.94
C ASP A 235 -15.62 5.40 -14.37
N ALA A 236 -16.16 6.25 -15.24
CA ALA A 236 -17.24 7.19 -14.88
C ALA A 236 -18.52 6.50 -14.41
N ARG A 237 -18.85 5.31 -14.92
CA ARG A 237 -20.08 4.59 -14.53
C ARG A 237 -19.96 4.08 -13.10
N GLU A 238 -18.86 3.42 -12.80
CA GLU A 238 -18.60 2.91 -11.45
C GLU A 238 -18.50 4.07 -10.44
N ALA A 239 -17.85 5.16 -10.81
CA ALA A 239 -17.78 6.38 -10.01
C ALA A 239 -19.18 6.96 -9.73
N LEU A 240 -20.06 7.05 -10.72
CA LEU A 240 -21.43 7.53 -10.53
C LEU A 240 -22.28 6.59 -9.66
N ASP A 241 -22.13 5.28 -9.83
CA ASP A 241 -22.80 4.28 -9.00
C ASP A 241 -22.38 4.36 -7.53
N ALA A 242 -21.09 4.57 -7.28
CA ALA A 242 -20.56 4.79 -5.95
C ALA A 242 -21.01 6.15 -5.37
N ALA A 243 -21.01 7.22 -6.17
CA ALA A 243 -21.54 8.53 -5.76
C ALA A 243 -23.03 8.48 -5.42
N GLY A 244 -23.80 7.63 -6.12
CA GLY A 244 -25.21 7.35 -5.85
C GLY A 244 -25.47 6.77 -4.45
N LYS A 245 -24.46 6.15 -3.81
CA LYS A 245 -24.57 5.57 -2.46
C LYS A 245 -24.20 6.54 -1.34
N LEU A 246 -23.69 7.73 -1.67
CA LEU A 246 -23.40 8.77 -0.68
C LEU A 246 -24.68 9.21 0.06
N ALA A 247 -24.48 9.71 1.29
CA ALA A 247 -25.54 10.30 2.08
C ALA A 247 -26.23 11.45 1.31
N PRO A 248 -27.57 11.59 1.39
CA PRO A 248 -28.28 12.68 0.74
C PRO A 248 -27.75 14.05 1.18
N GLY A 249 -27.56 14.98 0.24
CA GLY A 249 -27.12 16.33 0.52
C GLY A 249 -26.35 16.99 -0.62
N ALA A 250 -25.85 18.19 -0.37
CA ALA A 250 -25.15 19.01 -1.36
C ALA A 250 -23.88 18.32 -1.92
N THR A 251 -23.10 17.64 -1.07
CA THR A 251 -21.89 16.93 -1.50
C THR A 251 -22.20 15.82 -2.50
N LYS A 252 -23.26 15.03 -2.27
CA LYS A 252 -23.70 14.00 -3.21
C LYS A 252 -24.10 14.58 -4.56
N GLN A 253 -24.90 15.65 -4.53
CA GLN A 253 -25.34 16.33 -5.76
C GLN A 253 -24.15 16.92 -6.53
N SER A 254 -23.23 17.57 -5.83
CA SER A 254 -22.02 18.15 -6.42
C SER A 254 -21.14 17.09 -7.08
N VAL A 255 -20.91 15.96 -6.41
CA VAL A 255 -20.10 14.86 -6.95
C VAL A 255 -20.77 14.25 -8.18
N LEU A 256 -22.06 13.88 -8.08
CA LEU A 256 -22.79 13.30 -9.21
C LEU A 256 -22.82 14.24 -10.41
N GLY A 257 -23.06 15.53 -10.18
CA GLY A 257 -23.08 16.55 -11.22
C GLY A 257 -21.71 16.73 -11.89
N SER A 258 -20.64 16.79 -11.10
CA SER A 258 -19.27 16.92 -11.64
C SER A 258 -18.89 15.73 -12.51
N VAL A 259 -19.03 14.52 -11.96
CA VAL A 259 -18.65 13.28 -12.67
C VAL A 259 -19.45 13.12 -13.96
N LEU A 260 -20.77 13.35 -13.89
CA LEU A 260 -21.62 13.26 -15.06
C LEU A 260 -21.25 14.32 -16.11
N ALA A 261 -20.92 15.53 -15.68
CA ALA A 261 -20.54 16.60 -16.59
C ALA A 261 -19.17 16.35 -17.25
N ASP A 262 -18.23 15.74 -16.53
CA ASP A 262 -16.95 15.29 -17.07
C ASP A 262 -17.19 14.18 -18.11
N TRP A 263 -17.98 13.17 -17.76
CA TRP A 263 -18.27 12.06 -18.66
C TRP A 263 -19.07 12.47 -19.90
N ALA A 264 -20.05 13.36 -19.75
CA ALA A 264 -20.86 13.85 -20.88
C ALA A 264 -20.04 14.65 -21.90
N ARG A 265 -18.95 15.30 -21.47
CA ARG A 265 -18.03 16.00 -22.38
C ARG A 265 -17.22 15.04 -23.27
N GLU A 266 -16.93 13.85 -22.76
CA GLU A 266 -16.12 12.84 -23.46
C GLU A 266 -16.99 11.85 -24.23
N GLU A 267 -18.06 11.36 -23.60
CA GLU A 267 -18.97 10.33 -24.12
C GLU A 267 -20.46 10.70 -23.87
N PRO A 268 -21.00 11.70 -24.59
CA PRO A 268 -22.35 12.22 -24.34
C PRO A 268 -23.45 11.16 -24.49
N GLU A 269 -23.35 10.27 -25.48
CA GLU A 269 -24.34 9.20 -25.68
C GLU A 269 -24.32 8.18 -24.53
N ALA A 270 -23.13 7.81 -24.05
CA ALA A 270 -22.97 6.85 -22.96
C ALA A 270 -23.50 7.44 -21.64
N ALA A 271 -23.21 8.71 -21.36
CA ALA A 271 -23.71 9.44 -20.21
C ALA A 271 -25.23 9.63 -20.25
N MET A 272 -25.82 9.93 -21.42
CA MET A 272 -27.28 10.01 -21.58
C MET A 272 -27.95 8.65 -21.38
N ASN A 273 -27.35 7.58 -21.92
CA ASN A 273 -27.87 6.23 -21.72
C ASN A 273 -27.85 5.86 -20.24
N TRP A 274 -26.79 6.16 -19.50
CA TRP A 274 -26.74 5.94 -18.05
C TRP A 274 -27.83 6.74 -17.32
N LEU A 275 -27.98 8.03 -17.64
CA LEU A 275 -29.00 8.91 -17.03
C LEU A 275 -30.43 8.40 -17.23
N THR A 276 -30.72 7.81 -18.39
CA THR A 276 -32.05 7.34 -18.77
C THR A 276 -32.29 5.87 -18.43
N SER A 277 -31.23 5.10 -18.18
CA SER A 277 -31.32 3.68 -17.88
C SER A 277 -31.87 3.35 -16.48
N GLU A 278 -32.02 4.35 -15.61
CA GLU A 278 -32.33 4.09 -14.20
C GLU A 278 -33.29 5.10 -13.54
N ASP A 279 -34.36 4.57 -12.96
CA ASP A 279 -35.32 5.26 -12.09
C ASP A 279 -34.68 5.55 -10.71
N ARG A 280 -33.58 6.33 -10.70
CA ARG A 280 -32.75 6.60 -9.51
C ARG A 280 -33.20 7.79 -8.67
N GLY A 281 -34.32 8.44 -9.01
CA GLY A 281 -34.84 9.61 -8.28
C GLY A 281 -33.92 10.85 -8.29
N LEU A 282 -32.85 10.83 -9.10
CA LEU A 282 -31.87 11.92 -9.25
C LEU A 282 -32.05 12.71 -10.57
N GLY A 283 -33.06 12.35 -11.35
CA GLY A 283 -33.28 12.76 -12.74
C GLY A 283 -33.28 14.27 -13.00
N PRO A 284 -34.09 15.10 -12.29
CA PRO A 284 -34.27 16.49 -12.70
C PRO A 284 -32.98 17.34 -12.62
N TYR A 285 -32.21 17.18 -11.54
CA TYR A 285 -30.97 17.92 -11.34
C TYR A 285 -29.86 17.46 -12.30
N LEU A 286 -29.64 16.15 -12.42
CA LEU A 286 -28.59 15.61 -13.27
C LEU A 286 -28.89 15.80 -14.76
N PHE A 287 -30.16 15.75 -15.15
CA PHE A 287 -30.57 16.06 -16.53
C PHE A 287 -30.28 17.51 -16.89
N GLN A 288 -30.53 18.46 -15.98
CA GLN A 288 -30.19 19.87 -16.19
C GLN A 288 -28.67 20.07 -16.31
N VAL A 289 -27.88 19.40 -15.47
CA VAL A 289 -26.41 19.43 -15.55
C VAL A 289 -25.94 18.92 -16.90
N PHE A 290 -26.45 17.76 -17.36
CA PHE A 290 -26.11 17.18 -18.65
C PHE A 290 -26.43 18.14 -19.82
N VAL A 291 -27.64 18.70 -19.87
CA VAL A 291 -28.07 19.62 -20.93
C VAL A 291 -27.23 20.90 -20.99
N THR A 292 -26.57 21.27 -19.88
CA THR A 292 -25.73 22.48 -19.84
C THR A 292 -24.33 22.25 -20.43
N VAL A 293 -23.87 21.00 -20.49
CA VAL A 293 -22.46 20.67 -20.81
C VAL A 293 -22.28 19.79 -22.05
N ALA A 294 -23.33 19.11 -22.52
CA ALA A 294 -23.38 18.35 -23.77
C ALA A 294 -23.82 19.24 -24.95
#